data_AF-A0A318JHZ8-F1
#
_entry.id   AF-A0A318JHZ8-F1
#
_cell.length_a   1.000
_cell.length_b   1.000
_cell.length_c   1.000
_cell.angle_alpha   90.00
_cell.angle_beta   90.00
_cell.angle_gamma   90.00
#
_symmetry.space_group_name_H-M   'P 1'
#
loop_
_entity.id
_entity.type
_entity.pdbx_description
1 polymer ?
#
loop_
_entity_poly.entity_id
_entity_poly.type
_entity_poly.pdbx_seq_one_letter_code
_entity_poly.pdbx_strand_id
1 'polypeptide(L)' 'MNPSHLVKMANQISDFFSADCSEEEAATEIASHLQRFWAPAMRQRLAQAVEQGEAAELRPAACLAVQRLSASSGQH' A
#
# COMPACT_ATOMS: atom_id res chain seq x y z
N MET A 1 -0.91 -11.94 -10.63
CA MET A 1 -1.61 -11.86 -9.33
C MET A 1 -2.70 -10.81 -9.47
N ASN A 2 -3.91 -11.09 -8.99
CA ASN A 2 -5.08 -10.23 -9.20
C ASN A 2 -5.03 -9.00 -8.27
N PRO A 3 -5.42 -7.81 -8.76
CA PRO A 3 -5.38 -6.57 -7.97
C PRO A 3 -6.23 -6.65 -6.71
N SER A 4 -7.41 -7.28 -6.79
CA SER A 4 -8.30 -7.52 -5.65
C SER A 4 -7.67 -8.35 -4.53
N HIS A 5 -6.77 -9.27 -4.85
CA HIS A 5 -6.05 -10.03 -3.82
C HIS A 5 -4.96 -9.19 -3.14
N LEU A 6 -4.27 -8.34 -3.92
CA LEU A 6 -3.29 -7.40 -3.37
C LEU A 6 -3.96 -6.39 -2.44
N VAL A 7 -5.13 -5.87 -2.81
CA VAL A 7 -5.92 -4.96 -1.96
C VAL A 7 -6.27 -5.63 -0.64
N LYS A 8 -6.74 -6.89 -0.65
CA LYS A 8 -7.03 -7.63 0.59
C LYS A 8 -5.80 -7.79 1.48
N MET A 9 -4.66 -8.17 0.91
CA MET A 9 -3.42 -8.31 1.68
C MET A 9 -2.94 -6.97 2.25
N ALA A 10 -2.99 -5.90 1.45
CA ALA A 10 -2.63 -4.55 1.90
C ALA A 10 -3.55 -4.08 3.04
N ASN A 11 -4.84 -4.39 2.96
CA ASN A 11 -5.81 -4.09 4.02
C ASN A 11 -5.51 -4.85 5.32
N GLN A 12 -5.12 -6.12 5.25
CA GLN A 12 -4.74 -6.90 6.44
C GLN A 12 -3.50 -6.32 7.12
N ILE A 13 -2.50 -5.91 6.33
CA ILE A 13 -1.31 -5.24 6.85
C ILE A 13 -1.71 -3.89 7.48
N SER A 14 -2.59 -3.15 6.81
CA SER A 14 -3.08 -1.87 7.32
C SER A 14 -3.83 -1.99 8.65
N ASP A 15 -4.67 -3.02 8.79
CA ASP A 15 -5.43 -3.27 10.03
C ASP A 15 -4.49 -3.57 11.20
N PHE A 16 -3.41 -4.32 10.94
CA PHE A 16 -2.38 -4.63 11.92
C PHE A 16 -1.65 -3.37 12.42
N PHE A 17 -1.27 -2.45 11.54
CA PHE A 17 -0.56 -1.22 11.93
C PHE A 17 -1.47 -0.10 12.43
N SER A 18 -2.73 -0.04 11.99
CA SER A 18 -3.70 0.96 12.47
C SER A 18 -4.20 0.70 13.89
N ALA A 19 -3.97 -0.48 14.46
CA ALA A 19 -4.39 -0.79 15.83
C ALA A 19 -3.64 0.06 16.89
N ASP A 20 -2.36 0.37 16.64
CA ASP A 20 -1.46 0.97 17.63
C ASP A 20 -0.88 2.34 17.20
N CYS A 21 -1.11 2.79 15.96
CA CYS A 21 -0.48 3.98 15.40
C CYS A 21 -1.46 4.93 14.69
N SER A 22 -1.06 6.20 14.58
CA SER A 22 -1.77 7.18 13.75
C SER A 22 -1.72 6.78 12.27
N GLU A 23 -2.67 7.25 11.47
CA GLU A 23 -2.79 6.90 10.05
C GLU A 23 -1.51 7.19 9.26
N GLU A 24 -0.82 8.30 9.58
CA GLU A 24 0.44 8.68 8.93
C GLU A 24 1.62 7.79 9.33
N GLU A 25 1.68 7.35 10.59
CA GLU A 25 2.71 6.44 11.09
C GLU A 25 2.49 5.04 10.52
N ALA A 26 1.24 4.55 10.58
CA ALA A 26 0.84 3.30 9.94
C ALA A 26 1.19 3.32 8.45
N ALA A 27 0.94 4.42 7.73
CA ALA A 27 1.31 4.52 6.31
C ALA A 27 2.82 4.41 6.07
N THR A 28 3.67 4.91 6.98
CA THR A 28 5.14 4.76 6.89
C THR A 28 5.54 3.30 7.06
N GLU A 29 5.01 2.66 8.11
CA GLU A 29 5.32 1.26 8.42
C GLU A 29 4.81 0.32 7.34
N ILE A 30 3.60 0.54 6.83
CA ILE A 30 3.03 -0.22 5.71
C ILE A 30 3.91 -0.04 4.46
N ALA A 31 4.32 1.18 4.11
CA ALA A 31 5.16 1.41 2.94
C ALA A 31 6.50 0.65 3.05
N SER A 32 7.16 0.74 4.20
CA SER A 32 8.39 0.02 4.50
C SER A 32 8.20 -1.50 4.43
N HIS A 33 7.10 -2.01 5.01
CA HIS A 33 6.74 -3.43 4.97
C HIS A 33 6.53 -3.91 3.53
N LEU A 34 5.71 -3.20 2.74
CA LEU A 34 5.48 -3.52 1.33
C LEU A 34 6.79 -3.49 0.54
N GLN A 35 7.70 -2.54 0.79
CA GLN A 35 8.98 -2.50 0.11
C GLN A 35 9.90 -3.69 0.46
N ARG A 36 9.88 -4.15 1.71
CA ARG A 36 10.72 -5.27 2.18
C ARG A 36 10.18 -6.65 1.77
N PHE A 37 8.86 -6.82 1.78
CA PHE A 37 8.22 -8.13 1.58
C PHE A 37 7.61 -8.30 0.19
N TRP A 38 7.22 -7.22 -0.50
CA TRP A 38 6.61 -7.33 -1.83
C TRP A 38 7.60 -7.02 -2.95
N ALA A 39 7.53 -7.83 -4.00
CA ALA A 39 8.26 -7.57 -5.23
C ALA A 39 7.83 -6.22 -5.87
N PRO A 40 8.74 -5.51 -6.57
CA PRO A 40 8.43 -4.24 -7.24
C PRO A 40 7.22 -4.33 -8.18
N ALA A 41 7.06 -5.45 -8.91
CA ALA A 41 5.91 -5.67 -9.78
C ALA A 41 4.56 -5.73 -9.04
N MET A 42 4.53 -6.22 -7.79
CA MET A 42 3.30 -6.24 -6.97
C MET A 42 2.94 -4.82 -6.50
N ARG A 43 3.95 -4.04 -6.10
CA ARG A 43 3.76 -2.63 -5.69
C ARG A 43 3.23 -1.79 -6.85
N GLN A 44 3.80 -1.95 -8.05
CA GLN A 44 3.32 -1.28 -9.25
C GLN A 44 1.88 -1.69 -9.62
N ARG A 45 1.53 -2.98 -9.49
CA ARG A 45 0.14 -3.41 -9.72
C ARG A 45 -0.84 -2.83 -8.72
N LEU A 46 -0.45 -2.71 -7.46
CA LEU A 46 -1.31 -2.09 -6.45
C LEU A 46 -1.46 -0.58 -6.72
N ALA A 47 -0.38 0.11 -7.07
CA ALA A 47 -0.43 1.52 -7.47
C ALA A 47 -1.35 1.74 -8.69
N GLN A 48 -1.20 0.91 -9.72
CA GLN A 48 -2.06 0.94 -10.90
C GLN A 48 -3.53 0.71 -10.53
N ALA A 49 -3.83 -0.23 -9.63
CA ALA A 49 -5.19 -0.47 -9.16
C ALA A 49 -5.78 0.73 -8.39
N VAL A 50 -4.94 1.47 -7.65
CA VAL A 50 -5.35 2.74 -7.00
C VAL A 50 -5.66 3.80 -8.05
N GLU A 51 -4.79 3.97 -9.05
CA GLU A 51 -5.00 4.94 -10.14
C GLU A 51 -6.25 4.62 -10.99
N GLN A 52 -6.53 3.33 -11.19
CA GLN A 52 -7.69 2.86 -11.95
C GLN A 52 -9.00 2.88 -11.14
N GLY A 53 -8.95 3.21 -9.83
CA GLY A 53 -10.11 3.15 -8.94
C GLY A 53 -10.56 1.72 -8.59
N GLU A 54 -9.80 0.70 -8.97
CA GLU A 54 -10.05 -0.71 -8.65
C GLU A 54 -9.69 -1.05 -7.18
N ALA A 55 -8.93 -0.19 -6.52
CA ALA A 55 -8.57 -0.29 -5.11
C ALA A 55 -9.49 0.55 -4.19
N ALA A 56 -10.76 0.75 -4.54
CA ALA A 56 -11.71 1.53 -3.72
C ALA A 56 -11.91 0.96 -2.30
N GLU A 57 -11.70 -0.35 -2.11
CA GLU A 57 -11.77 -1.00 -0.80
C GLU A 57 -10.48 -0.86 0.03
N LEU A 58 -9.44 -0.19 -0.50
CA LEU A 58 -8.17 -0.03 0.18
C LEU A 58 -8.33 0.88 1.40
N ARG A 59 -7.77 0.45 2.54
CA ARG A 59 -7.74 1.28 3.75
C ARG A 59 -6.98 2.59 3.51
N PRO A 60 -7.36 3.68 4.18
CA PRO A 60 -6.76 4.99 3.91
C PRO A 60 -5.26 5.03 4.25
N ALA A 61 -4.82 4.39 5.33
CA ALA A 61 -3.38 4.23 5.65
C ALA A 61 -2.61 3.45 4.57
N ALA A 62 -3.18 2.38 4.00
CA ALA A 62 -2.58 1.66 2.88
C ALA A 62 -2.55 2.47 1.58
N CYS A 63 -3.58 3.27 1.32
CA CYS A 63 -3.61 4.19 0.17
C CYS A 63 -2.50 5.24 0.26
N LEU A 64 -2.32 5.84 1.44
CA LEU A 64 -1.22 6.76 1.74
C LEU A 64 0.14 6.08 1.56
N ALA A 65 0.30 4.85 2.05
CA ALA A 65 1.53 4.07 1.88
C ALA A 65 1.88 3.85 0.39
N VAL A 66 0.88 3.50 -0.43
CA VAL A 66 1.07 3.31 -1.88
C VAL A 66 1.46 4.60 -2.57
N GLN A 67 0.82 5.73 -2.22
CA GLN A 67 1.21 7.05 -2.74
C GLN A 67 2.66 7.41 -2.38
N ARG A 68 3.09 7.12 -1.15
CA ARG A 68 4.48 7.34 -0.71
C ARG A 68 5.48 6.47 -1.48
N LEU A 69 5.13 5.22 -1.76
CA LEU A 69 5.96 4.31 -2.56
C LEU A 69 6.11 4.80 -4.01
N SER A 70 5.03 5.31 -4.62
CA SER A 70 5.07 5.88 -5.96
C SER A 70 5.92 7.16 -6.01
N ALA A 71 5.81 8.02 -5.00
CA ALA A 71 6.61 9.25 -4.88
C ALA A 71 8.11 8.96 -4.68
N SER A 72 8.45 7.96 -3.85
CA SER A 72 9.85 7.58 -3.61
C SER A 72 10.50 6.88 -4.81
N SER A 73 9.71 6.36 -5.75
CA SER A 73 10.21 5.66 -6.95
C SER A 73 10.53 6.61 -8.12
N GLY A 74 10.26 7.92 -7.98
CA GLY A 74 10.51 8.96 -8.99
C GLY A 74 11.77 9.79 -8.75
N GLN A 75 12.70 9.34 -7.90
CA GLN A 75 13.92 10.06 -7.57
C GLN A 75 15.16 9.19 -7.84
N HIS A 76 15.37 8.85 -9.11
CA HIS A 76 16.66 8.46 -9.70
C HIS A 76 16.69 8.90 -11.16
#